data_AF-A0A937UCP5-F1
#
_entry.id   AF-A0A937UCP5-F1
#
_cell.length_a   1.000
_cell.length_b   1.000
_cell.length_c   1.000
_cell.angle_alpha   90.00
_cell.angle_beta   90.00
_cell.angle_gamma   90.00
#
_symmetry.space_group_name_H-M   'P 1'
#
loop_
_entity.id
_entity.type
_entity.pdbx_description
1 polymer ?
#
loop_
_entity_poly.entity_id
_entity_poly.type
_entity_poly.pdbx_seq_one_letter_code
_entity_poly.pdbx_strand_id
1 'polypeptide(L)'
;MIWLPERLTQTRLARVLPKILAMAAGLLGTISLMFPEVLPAVLANMSHELRTPLHSILSFASFGAKKYAGAKPQKLLDYFNRIKRSGQTLLELLNDLLDLAKLESGKAMFAFEPSDLGILVRTVTNELDTLLSERNLSIRHERSKFDGQVTLDAERIKQVLRNLLNNAIKFSPEGGTIDVAVCCVAGSVRVSVCDQGPGIPQDELEAVFDKFIQSSKTILKSGYDR
;
A
#
# COMPACT_ATOMS: atom_id res chain seq x y z
N MET A 1 8.65 21.28 13.96
CA MET A 1 9.05 20.72 15.28
C MET A 1 7.76 20.48 16.07
N ILE A 2 7.24 19.26 16.03
CA ILE A 2 6.06 18.85 16.82
C ILE A 2 6.56 17.83 17.83
N TRP A 3 6.47 18.23 19.08
CA TRP A 3 6.85 17.49 20.28
C TRP A 3 5.82 16.37 20.50
N LEU A 4 6.25 15.10 20.45
CA LEU A 4 5.42 13.98 20.91
C LEU A 4 5.68 13.81 22.42
N PRO A 5 4.64 13.79 23.27
CA PRO A 5 4.81 13.70 24.71
C PRO A 5 5.38 12.34 25.13
N GLU A 6 6.25 12.39 26.12
CA GLU A 6 6.99 11.32 26.81
C GLU A 6 6.12 10.27 27.55
N ARG A 7 4.89 10.01 27.11
CA ARG A 7 3.97 9.02 27.71
C ARG A 7 3.40 8.02 26.71
N LEU A 8 4.27 7.42 25.89
CA LEU A 8 3.96 6.16 25.21
C LEU A 8 4.96 5.11 25.70
N THR A 9 4.61 4.52 26.84
CA THR A 9 5.35 3.47 27.52
C THR A 9 5.59 2.26 26.61
N GLN A 10 6.71 1.58 26.86
CA GLN A 10 7.25 0.37 26.20
C GLN A 10 6.22 -0.74 25.86
N THR A 11 5.01 -0.69 26.43
CA THR A 11 3.94 -1.67 26.28
C THR A 11 3.23 -1.65 24.91
N ARG A 12 3.18 -0.52 24.19
CA ARG A 12 2.52 -0.44 22.86
C ARG A 12 3.44 -0.90 21.71
N LEU A 13 4.72 -0.56 21.75
CA LEU A 13 5.72 -1.07 20.79
C LEU A 13 5.86 -2.59 20.89
N ALA A 14 5.81 -3.16 22.09
CA ALA A 14 5.86 -4.62 22.30
C ALA A 14 4.66 -5.40 21.74
N ARG A 15 3.52 -4.75 21.45
CA ARG A 15 2.33 -5.37 20.84
C ARG A 15 2.28 -5.26 19.33
N VAL A 16 2.89 -4.22 18.77
CA VAL A 16 2.93 -3.97 17.31
C VAL A 16 4.14 -4.66 16.67
N LEU A 17 5.28 -4.75 17.38
CA LEU A 17 6.47 -5.44 16.89
C LEU A 17 6.21 -6.90 16.46
N PRO A 18 5.44 -7.71 17.22
CA PRO A 18 5.10 -9.08 16.81
C PRO A 18 4.22 -9.13 15.56
N LYS A 19 3.32 -8.16 15.34
CA LYS A 19 2.47 -8.09 14.13
C LYS A 19 3.30 -7.68 12.90
N ILE A 20 4.22 -6.73 13.06
CA ILE A 20 5.17 -6.32 12.01
C ILE A 20 6.17 -7.45 11.72
N LEU A 21 6.68 -8.14 12.75
CA LEU A 21 7.54 -9.32 12.63
C LEU A 21 6.79 -10.52 12.05
N ALA A 22 5.50 -10.72 12.34
CA ALA A 22 4.67 -11.76 11.72
C ALA A 22 4.40 -11.46 10.24
N MET A 23 4.28 -10.18 9.86
CA MET A 23 4.28 -9.75 8.45
C MET A 23 5.65 -9.97 7.76
N ALA A 24 6.76 -9.88 8.51
CA ALA A 24 8.12 -9.98 7.97
C ALA A 24 8.75 -11.38 8.07
N ALA A 25 8.23 -12.28 8.89
CA ALA A 25 8.79 -13.60 9.14
C ALA A 25 7.70 -14.65 9.40
N GLY A 26 7.38 -15.42 8.35
CA GLY A 26 7.22 -16.88 8.36
C GLY A 26 6.49 -17.64 9.50
N LEU A 27 5.62 -17.02 10.30
CA LEU A 27 4.97 -17.68 11.45
C LEU A 27 3.43 -17.75 11.36
N LEU A 28 2.89 -17.88 10.15
CA LEU A 28 1.43 -17.96 9.90
C LEU A 28 0.90 -19.35 9.54
N GLY A 29 1.67 -20.42 9.74
CA GLY A 29 1.13 -21.78 9.71
C GLY A 29 0.18 -22.07 10.88
N THR A 30 0.38 -21.41 12.03
CA THR A 30 -0.39 -21.63 13.27
C THR A 30 -1.70 -20.83 13.32
N ILE A 31 -1.78 -19.66 12.68
CA ILE A 31 -3.03 -18.84 12.68
C ILE A 31 -4.09 -19.44 11.74
N SER A 32 -3.68 -20.02 10.61
CA SER A 32 -4.58 -20.72 9.68
C SER A 32 -5.29 -21.92 10.35
N LEU A 33 -4.63 -22.59 11.28
CA LEU A 33 -5.22 -23.66 12.11
C LEU A 33 -6.08 -23.14 13.27
N MET A 34 -5.84 -21.90 13.73
CA MET A 34 -6.56 -21.31 14.87
C MET A 34 -7.86 -20.60 14.46
N PHE A 35 -7.99 -20.11 13.21
CA PHE A 35 -9.16 -19.36 12.75
C PHE A 35 -9.57 -19.72 11.29
N PRO A 36 -10.20 -20.89 11.08
CA PRO A 36 -10.56 -21.39 9.74
C PRO A 36 -11.60 -20.55 8.98
N GLU A 37 -12.34 -19.66 9.67
CA GLU A 37 -13.36 -18.80 9.04
C GLU A 37 -12.81 -17.51 8.41
N VAL A 38 -11.53 -17.19 8.63
CA VAL A 38 -10.94 -15.94 8.11
C VAL A 38 -10.76 -16.01 6.59
N LEU A 39 -10.40 -17.17 6.03
CA LEU A 39 -10.14 -17.30 4.60
C LEU A 39 -11.40 -17.13 3.72
N PRO A 40 -12.57 -17.71 4.05
CA PRO A 40 -13.81 -17.44 3.31
C PRO A 40 -14.27 -15.97 3.37
N ALA A 41 -14.15 -15.31 4.53
CA ALA A 41 -14.48 -13.89 4.67
C ALA A 41 -13.53 -12.99 3.85
N VAL A 42 -12.24 -13.35 3.80
CA VAL A 42 -11.23 -12.74 2.94
C VAL A 42 -11.60 -12.89 1.46
N LEU A 43 -11.95 -14.10 1.01
CA LEU A 43 -12.37 -14.34 -0.38
C LEU A 43 -13.67 -13.59 -0.74
N ALA A 44 -14.59 -13.47 0.21
CA ALA A 44 -15.84 -12.73 0.03
C ALA A 44 -15.60 -11.21 -0.13
N ASN A 45 -14.74 -10.61 0.70
CA ASN A 45 -14.38 -9.20 0.58
C ASN A 45 -13.59 -8.92 -0.70
N MET A 46 -12.64 -9.79 -1.07
CA MET A 46 -11.95 -9.66 -2.36
C MET A 46 -12.90 -9.78 -3.54
N SER A 47 -13.91 -10.65 -3.47
CA SER A 47 -14.93 -10.74 -4.52
C SER A 47 -15.68 -9.41 -4.71
N HIS A 48 -15.90 -8.65 -3.65
CA HIS A 48 -16.53 -7.33 -3.73
C HIS A 48 -15.58 -6.28 -4.33
N GLU A 49 -14.32 -6.26 -3.89
CA GLU A 49 -13.31 -5.32 -4.41
C GLU A 49 -12.94 -5.60 -5.86
N LEU A 50 -12.94 -6.86 -6.32
CA LEU A 50 -12.73 -7.23 -7.71
C LEU A 50 -13.94 -6.89 -8.60
N ARG A 51 -15.16 -6.95 -8.07
CA ARG A 51 -16.39 -6.66 -8.82
C ARG A 51 -16.46 -5.22 -9.30
N THR A 52 -15.97 -4.28 -8.49
CA THR A 52 -16.00 -2.83 -8.80
C THR A 52 -15.20 -2.46 -10.08
N PRO A 53 -13.89 -2.78 -10.20
CA PRO A 53 -13.14 -2.52 -11.42
C PRO A 53 -13.67 -3.33 -12.61
N LEU A 54 -14.14 -4.58 -12.40
CA LEU A 54 -14.75 -5.37 -13.46
C LEU A 54 -16.02 -4.72 -14.02
N HIS A 55 -16.91 -4.22 -13.14
CA HIS A 55 -18.14 -3.54 -13.55
C HIS A 55 -17.84 -2.24 -14.31
N SER A 56 -16.80 -1.50 -13.89
CA SER A 56 -16.29 -0.32 -14.60
C SER A 56 -15.86 -0.69 -16.03
N ILE A 57 -15.06 -1.75 -16.21
CA ILE A 57 -14.61 -2.23 -17.53
C ILE A 57 -15.82 -2.54 -18.42
N LEU A 58 -16.76 -3.36 -17.93
CA LEU A 58 -17.93 -3.78 -18.70
C LEU A 58 -18.82 -2.58 -19.06
N SER A 59 -18.99 -1.62 -18.15
CA SER A 59 -19.83 -0.44 -18.36
C SER A 59 -19.22 0.50 -19.41
N PHE A 60 -17.93 0.83 -19.31
CA PHE A 60 -17.27 1.71 -20.28
C PHE A 60 -17.11 1.04 -21.65
N ALA A 61 -16.90 -0.27 -21.70
CA ALA A 61 -16.94 -1.03 -22.95
C ALA A 61 -18.34 -0.97 -23.58
N SER A 62 -19.40 -1.16 -22.78
CA SER A 62 -20.79 -1.04 -23.24
C SER A 62 -21.14 0.37 -23.71
N PHE A 63 -20.66 1.41 -23.04
CA PHE A 63 -20.86 2.80 -23.46
C PHE A 63 -20.13 3.12 -24.76
N GLY A 64 -18.90 2.62 -24.93
CA GLY A 64 -18.16 2.72 -26.19
C GLY A 64 -18.94 2.06 -27.32
N ALA A 65 -19.37 0.81 -27.14
CA ALA A 65 -20.14 0.07 -28.14
C ALA A 65 -21.47 0.73 -28.51
N LYS A 66 -22.21 1.29 -27.54
CA LYS A 66 -23.50 1.97 -27.81
C LYS A 66 -23.34 3.33 -28.49
N LYS A 67 -22.25 4.06 -28.20
CA LYS A 67 -22.08 5.46 -28.63
C LYS A 67 -21.05 5.64 -29.75
N TYR A 68 -20.42 4.56 -30.24
CA TYR A 68 -19.28 4.65 -31.17
C TYR A 68 -19.57 5.49 -32.42
N ALA A 69 -20.78 5.36 -32.99
CA ALA A 69 -21.14 6.01 -34.25
C ALA A 69 -21.34 7.54 -34.13
N GLY A 70 -21.54 8.08 -32.91
CA GLY A 70 -21.82 9.50 -32.68
C GLY A 70 -20.95 10.16 -31.61
N ALA A 71 -20.06 9.42 -30.96
CA ALA A 71 -19.18 9.96 -29.94
C ALA A 71 -17.98 10.67 -30.57
N LYS A 72 -17.63 11.85 -30.02
CA LYS A 72 -16.37 12.51 -30.36
C LYS A 72 -15.18 11.61 -30.00
N PRO A 73 -14.09 11.59 -30.80
CA PRO A 73 -12.91 10.77 -30.51
C PRO A 73 -12.38 10.91 -29.08
N GLN A 74 -12.37 12.13 -28.53
CA GLN A 74 -11.95 12.38 -27.16
C GLN A 74 -12.77 11.60 -26.11
N LYS A 75 -14.08 11.47 -26.32
CA LYS A 75 -14.97 10.76 -25.40
C LYS A 75 -14.74 9.25 -25.44
N LEU A 76 -14.42 8.71 -26.60
CA LEU A 76 -14.03 7.30 -26.75
C LEU A 76 -12.69 7.03 -26.08
N LEU A 77 -11.72 7.94 -26.25
CA LEU A 77 -10.44 7.88 -25.55
C LEU A 77 -10.62 7.87 -24.01
N ASP A 78 -11.52 8.70 -23.47
CA ASP A 78 -11.85 8.67 -22.04
C ASP A 78 -12.37 7.30 -21.59
N TYR A 79 -13.23 6.65 -22.37
CA TYR A 79 -13.72 5.31 -22.05
C TYR A 79 -12.58 4.29 -22.06
N PHE A 80 -11.71 4.31 -23.06
CA PHE A 80 -10.55 3.42 -23.11
C PHE A 80 -9.59 3.63 -21.95
N ASN A 81 -9.33 4.90 -21.58
CA ASN A 81 -8.50 5.22 -20.42
C ASN A 81 -9.09 4.69 -19.11
N ARG A 82 -10.42 4.79 -18.94
CA ARG A 82 -11.11 4.23 -17.76
C ARG A 82 -11.09 2.70 -17.74
N ILE A 83 -11.24 2.04 -18.89
CA ILE A 83 -11.09 0.58 -19.01
C ILE A 83 -9.66 0.17 -18.64
N LYS A 84 -8.65 0.83 -19.21
CA LYS A 84 -7.23 0.56 -18.93
C LYS A 84 -6.92 0.69 -17.43
N ARG A 85 -7.31 1.80 -16.81
CA ARG A 85 -7.10 2.03 -15.38
C ARG A 85 -7.78 0.96 -14.52
N SER A 86 -9.03 0.61 -14.84
CA SER A 86 -9.76 -0.43 -14.11
C SER A 86 -9.12 -1.82 -14.27
N GLY A 87 -8.57 -2.12 -15.46
CA GLY A 87 -7.83 -3.36 -15.70
C GLY A 87 -6.51 -3.44 -14.94
N GLN A 88 -5.79 -2.33 -14.82
CA GLN A 88 -4.58 -2.24 -13.99
C GLN A 88 -4.90 -2.49 -12.52
N THR A 89 -5.94 -1.84 -11.97
CA THR A 89 -6.40 -2.09 -10.60
C THR A 89 -6.79 -3.55 -10.37
N LEU A 90 -7.48 -4.18 -11.32
CA LEU A 90 -7.85 -5.60 -11.19
C LEU A 90 -6.61 -6.51 -11.15
N LEU A 91 -5.59 -6.22 -11.97
CA LEU A 91 -4.35 -6.97 -12.00
C LEU A 91 -3.56 -6.82 -10.68
N GLU A 92 -3.54 -5.62 -10.11
CA GLU A 92 -2.93 -5.35 -8.80
C GLU A 92 -3.60 -6.19 -7.70
N LEU A 93 -4.94 -6.14 -7.61
CA LEU A 93 -5.70 -6.95 -6.64
C LEU A 93 -5.48 -8.46 -6.80
N LEU A 94 -5.32 -8.94 -8.04
CA LEU A 94 -5.02 -10.34 -8.31
C LEU A 94 -3.61 -10.73 -7.84
N ASN A 95 -2.61 -9.87 -8.10
CA ASN A 95 -1.24 -10.10 -7.66
C ASN A 95 -1.15 -10.11 -6.13
N ASP A 96 -1.85 -9.18 -5.46
CA ASP A 96 -1.92 -9.13 -3.99
C ASP A 96 -2.53 -10.42 -3.41
N LEU A 97 -3.58 -10.96 -4.05
CA LEU A 97 -4.17 -12.24 -3.66
C LEU A 97 -3.19 -13.42 -3.82
N LEU A 98 -2.46 -13.46 -4.94
CA LEU A 98 -1.51 -14.52 -5.21
C LEU A 98 -0.32 -14.46 -4.24
N ASP A 99 0.18 -13.27 -3.94
CA ASP A 99 1.24 -13.06 -2.96
C ASP A 99 0.77 -13.45 -1.55
N LEU A 100 -0.45 -13.08 -1.17
CA LEU A 100 -1.05 -13.51 0.08
C LEU A 100 -1.16 -15.04 0.17
N ALA A 101 -1.64 -15.71 -0.88
CA ALA A 101 -1.76 -17.16 -0.92
C ALA A 101 -0.39 -17.88 -0.79
N LYS A 102 0.66 -17.30 -1.38
CA LYS A 102 2.04 -17.82 -1.24
C LYS A 102 2.58 -17.65 0.18
N LEU A 103 2.32 -16.52 0.82
CA LEU A 103 2.71 -16.27 2.21
C LEU A 103 1.98 -17.22 3.18
N GLU A 104 0.66 -17.37 3.05
CA GLU A 104 -0.17 -18.23 3.90
C GLU A 104 0.18 -19.72 3.77
N SER A 105 0.56 -20.16 2.57
CA SER A 105 0.98 -21.56 2.36
C SER A 105 2.40 -21.85 2.85
N GLY A 106 3.13 -20.86 3.40
CA GLY A 106 4.53 -20.99 3.79
C GLY A 106 5.48 -21.25 2.62
N LYS A 107 5.01 -21.09 1.38
CA LYS A 107 5.77 -21.33 0.15
C LYS A 107 6.54 -20.11 -0.33
N ALA A 108 6.43 -18.99 0.38
CA ALA A 108 7.23 -17.81 0.11
C ALA A 108 8.72 -18.13 0.38
N MET A 109 9.53 -18.11 -0.67
CA MET A 109 10.98 -18.13 -0.54
C MET A 109 11.49 -16.70 -0.42
N PHE A 110 12.30 -16.45 0.61
CA PHE A 110 12.96 -15.18 0.83
C PHE A 110 14.44 -15.29 0.45
N ALA A 111 14.95 -14.30 -0.26
CA ALA A 111 16.35 -14.20 -0.65
C ALA A 111 17.02 -13.11 0.20
N PHE A 112 17.55 -13.49 1.36
CA PHE A 112 18.21 -12.56 2.26
C PHE A 112 19.65 -12.30 1.84
N GLU A 113 19.96 -11.05 1.47
CA GLU A 113 21.28 -10.62 1.01
C GLU A 113 21.65 -9.25 1.60
N PRO A 114 22.96 -8.95 1.79
CA PRO A 114 23.40 -7.62 2.18
C PRO A 114 22.98 -6.57 1.15
N SER A 115 22.15 -5.61 1.57
CA SER A 115 21.56 -4.59 0.71
C SER A 115 21.62 -3.20 1.34
N ASP A 116 21.80 -2.17 0.52
CA ASP A 116 21.75 -0.77 0.97
C ASP A 116 20.30 -0.27 0.93
N LEU A 117 19.74 -0.04 2.11
CA LEU A 117 18.34 0.38 2.25
C LEU A 117 18.10 1.80 1.72
N GLY A 118 19.10 2.67 1.78
CA GLY A 118 19.03 4.02 1.21
C GLY A 118 18.95 3.98 -0.32
N ILE A 119 19.68 3.06 -0.97
CA ILE A 119 19.56 2.82 -2.42
C ILE A 119 18.16 2.29 -2.74
N LEU A 120 17.66 1.29 -1.99
CA LEU A 120 16.33 0.74 -2.25
C LEU A 120 15.22 1.79 -2.13
N VAL A 121 15.28 2.65 -1.11
CA VAL A 121 14.35 3.78 -0.94
C VAL A 121 14.41 4.71 -2.15
N ARG A 122 15.61 5.13 -2.58
CA ARG A 122 15.76 6.02 -3.76
C ARG A 122 15.25 5.38 -5.04
N THR A 123 15.50 4.09 -5.25
CA THR A 123 15.00 3.36 -6.41
C THR A 123 13.47 3.41 -6.47
N VAL A 124 12.81 3.10 -5.36
CA VAL A 124 11.34 3.11 -5.31
C VAL A 124 10.76 4.52 -5.42
N THR A 125 11.38 5.54 -4.83
CA THR A 125 10.90 6.91 -5.00
C THR A 125 10.98 7.35 -6.46
N ASN A 126 12.07 7.01 -7.16
CA ASN A 126 12.22 7.32 -8.59
C ASN A 126 11.20 6.57 -9.46
N GLU A 127 10.86 5.32 -9.12
CA GLU A 127 9.78 4.56 -9.80
C GLU A 127 8.42 5.30 -9.73
N LEU A 128 8.21 6.10 -8.68
CA LEU A 128 6.94 6.80 -8.40
C LEU A 128 6.94 8.27 -8.80
N ASP A 129 8.03 8.80 -9.37
CA ASP A 129 8.18 10.22 -9.76
C ASP A 129 7.06 10.72 -10.68
N THR A 130 6.58 9.86 -11.58
CA THR A 130 5.47 10.21 -12.48
C THR A 130 4.18 10.41 -11.69
N LEU A 131 3.85 9.51 -10.75
CA LEU A 131 2.64 9.61 -9.92
C LEU A 131 2.70 10.80 -8.96
N LEU A 132 3.88 11.10 -8.42
CA LEU A 132 4.12 12.29 -7.61
C LEU A 132 3.86 13.57 -8.43
N SER A 133 4.40 13.62 -9.65
CA SER A 133 4.25 14.75 -10.57
C SER A 133 2.78 14.96 -10.97
N GLU A 134 2.04 13.88 -11.27
CA GLU A 134 0.61 13.94 -11.60
C GLU A 134 -0.26 14.53 -10.48
N ARG A 135 0.20 14.43 -9.22
CA ARG A 135 -0.47 14.99 -8.04
C ARG A 135 0.23 16.20 -7.43
N ASN A 136 1.21 16.77 -8.13
CA ASN A 136 2.03 17.88 -7.66
C ASN A 136 2.58 17.65 -6.23
N LEU A 137 2.98 16.43 -5.92
CA LEU A 137 3.53 16.03 -4.63
C LEU A 137 5.06 16.06 -4.68
N SER A 138 5.68 16.33 -3.53
CA SER A 138 7.13 16.31 -3.36
C SER A 138 7.55 15.22 -2.36
N ILE A 139 8.66 14.55 -2.62
CA ILE A 139 9.32 13.72 -1.60
C ILE A 139 10.50 14.50 -1.03
N ARG A 140 10.53 14.59 0.31
CA ARG A 140 11.69 15.09 1.04
C ARG A 140 12.40 13.93 1.71
N HIS A 141 13.60 13.64 1.23
CA HIS A 141 14.49 12.71 1.91
C HIS A 141 15.13 13.42 3.10
N GLU A 142 14.79 12.98 4.32
CA GLU A 142 15.58 13.39 5.47
C GLU A 142 16.99 12.82 5.35
N ARG A 143 18.00 13.61 5.74
CA ARG A 143 19.40 13.22 5.62
C ARG A 143 19.62 11.89 6.34
N SER A 144 19.89 10.83 5.58
CA SER A 144 20.19 9.51 6.13
C SER A 144 21.36 9.65 7.11
N LYS A 145 21.18 9.15 8.32
CA LYS A 145 22.27 8.95 9.28
C LYS A 145 22.81 7.52 9.22
N PHE A 146 22.43 6.77 8.18
CA PHE A 146 22.81 5.39 7.96
C PHE A 146 23.48 5.25 6.60
N ASP A 147 24.78 4.94 6.63
CA ASP A 147 25.59 4.54 5.48
C ASP A 147 26.07 3.12 5.75
N GLY A 148 25.28 2.12 5.36
CA GLY A 148 25.57 0.72 5.65
C GLY A 148 24.66 -0.26 4.91
N GLN A 149 25.05 -1.54 4.94
CA GLN A 149 24.25 -2.63 4.40
C GLN A 149 23.47 -3.33 5.53
N VAL A 150 22.29 -3.81 5.19
CA VAL A 150 21.44 -4.66 6.03
C VAL A 150 21.09 -5.93 5.28
N THR A 151 21.09 -7.06 5.97
CA THR A 151 20.64 -8.34 5.40
C THR A 151 19.12 -8.34 5.30
N LEU A 152 18.59 -8.31 4.08
CA LEU A 152 17.16 -8.27 3.80
C LEU A 152 16.86 -8.89 2.42
N ASP A 153 15.58 -9.12 2.12
CA ASP A 153 15.13 -9.44 0.76
C ASP A 153 14.78 -8.14 0.03
N ALA A 154 15.61 -7.77 -0.95
CA ALA A 154 15.51 -6.47 -1.62
C ALA A 154 14.18 -6.29 -2.35
N GLU A 155 13.67 -7.34 -3.01
CA GLU A 155 12.42 -7.25 -3.76
C GLU A 155 11.20 -7.13 -2.84
N ARG A 156 11.20 -7.88 -1.73
CA ARG A 156 10.13 -7.78 -0.73
C ARG A 156 10.13 -6.43 -0.02
N ILE A 157 11.30 -5.89 0.27
CA ILE A 157 11.39 -4.54 0.86
C ILE A 157 10.95 -3.46 -0.12
N LYS A 158 11.33 -3.54 -1.41
CA LYS A 158 10.80 -2.64 -2.43
C LYS A 158 9.28 -2.72 -2.54
N GLN A 159 8.69 -3.92 -2.45
CA GLN A 159 7.24 -4.11 -2.43
C GLN A 159 6.58 -3.39 -1.24
N VAL A 160 7.12 -3.55 -0.03
CA VAL A 160 6.63 -2.84 1.16
C VAL A 160 6.74 -1.32 0.97
N LEU A 161 7.87 -0.82 0.49
CA LEU A 161 8.09 0.61 0.24
C LEU A 161 7.10 1.17 -0.79
N ARG A 162 6.87 0.45 -1.90
CA ARG A 162 5.87 0.83 -2.91
C ARG A 162 4.48 0.94 -2.30
N ASN A 163 4.07 -0.02 -1.49
CA ASN A 163 2.74 -0.01 -0.86
C ASN A 163 2.59 1.19 0.11
N LEU A 164 3.59 1.46 0.93
CA LEU A 164 3.58 2.60 1.85
C LEU A 164 3.57 3.94 1.11
N LEU A 165 4.42 4.10 0.10
CA LEU A 165 4.52 5.33 -0.69
C LEU A 165 3.28 5.56 -1.55
N ASN A 166 2.71 4.52 -2.17
CA ASN A 166 1.45 4.62 -2.90
C ASN A 166 0.31 5.07 -1.98
N ASN A 167 0.24 4.54 -0.75
CA ASN A 167 -0.73 5.00 0.24
C ASN A 167 -0.51 6.48 0.60
N ALA A 168 0.73 6.88 0.86
CA ALA A 168 1.08 8.28 1.14
C ALA A 168 0.68 9.22 -0.03
N ILE A 169 0.96 8.84 -1.28
CA ILE A 169 0.59 9.60 -2.49
C ILE A 169 -0.93 9.68 -2.66
N LYS A 170 -1.63 8.57 -2.43
CA LYS A 170 -3.09 8.48 -2.58
C LYS A 170 -3.82 9.41 -1.59
N PHE A 171 -3.34 9.47 -0.35
CA PHE A 171 -4.04 10.16 0.74
C PHE A 171 -3.51 11.56 1.06
N SER A 172 -2.33 11.92 0.58
CA SER A 172 -1.81 13.29 0.70
C SER A 172 -2.65 14.29 -0.10
N PRO A 173 -2.78 15.54 0.40
CA PRO A 173 -3.35 16.64 -0.38
C PRO A 173 -2.42 17.02 -1.54
N GLU A 174 -3.00 17.50 -2.64
CA GLU A 174 -2.25 18.03 -3.79
C GLU A 174 -1.31 19.16 -3.35
N GLY A 175 -0.08 19.21 -3.87
CA GLY A 175 0.93 20.17 -3.42
C GLY A 175 1.65 19.80 -2.12
N GLY A 176 1.27 18.69 -1.48
CA GLY A 176 1.85 18.23 -0.21
C GLY A 176 3.27 17.68 -0.33
N THR A 177 3.88 17.44 0.84
CA THR A 177 5.20 16.82 0.96
C THR A 177 5.10 15.50 1.72
N ILE A 178 5.75 14.46 1.20
CA ILE A 178 5.94 13.17 1.85
C ILE A 178 7.39 13.11 2.35
N ASP A 179 7.55 12.90 3.65
CA ASP A 179 8.85 12.78 4.31
C ASP A 179 9.29 11.33 4.37
N VAL A 180 10.48 11.03 3.86
CA VAL A 180 11.08 9.69 3.90
C VAL A 180 12.41 9.75 4.62
N ALA A 181 12.56 8.97 5.70
CA ALA A 181 13.78 8.91 6.50
C ALA A 181 14.26 7.47 6.69
N VAL A 182 15.58 7.31 6.71
CA VAL A 182 16.26 6.06 7.06
C VAL A 182 17.20 6.34 8.23
N CYS A 183 17.01 5.64 9.35
CA CYS A 183 17.80 5.85 10.56
C CYS A 183 18.14 4.55 11.30
N CYS A 184 19.30 4.52 11.92
CA CYS A 184 19.67 3.46 12.87
C CYS A 184 18.98 3.68 14.20
N VAL A 185 18.36 2.62 14.73
CA VAL A 185 17.74 2.59 16.06
C VAL A 185 18.08 1.28 16.74
N ALA A 186 18.88 1.35 17.81
CA ALA A 186 19.13 0.23 18.74
C ALA A 186 19.39 -1.13 18.06
N GLY A 187 20.39 -1.21 17.18
CA GLY A 187 20.76 -2.46 16.49
C GLY A 187 19.85 -2.84 15.31
N SER A 188 18.93 -1.97 14.93
CA SER A 188 18.05 -2.12 13.76
C SER A 188 18.11 -0.89 12.87
N VAL A 189 17.61 -1.02 11.65
CA VAL A 189 17.38 0.11 10.74
C VAL A 189 15.89 0.34 10.60
N ARG A 190 15.47 1.60 10.69
CA ARG A 190 14.09 2.03 10.54
C ARG A 190 13.97 2.86 9.27
N VAL A 191 12.95 2.55 8.47
CA VAL A 191 12.44 3.44 7.41
C VAL A 191 11.13 4.03 7.90
N SER A 192 10.98 5.34 7.77
CA SER A 192 9.72 6.03 8.02
C SER A 192 9.25 6.73 6.75
N VAL A 193 7.98 6.57 6.44
CA VAL A 193 7.25 7.33 5.42
C VAL A 193 6.17 8.12 6.15
N CYS A 194 6.19 9.45 6.04
CA CYS A 194 5.24 10.33 6.69
C CYS A 194 4.56 11.21 5.65
N ASP A 195 3.23 11.16 5.62
CA ASP A 195 2.40 11.92 4.70
C ASP A 195 1.59 13.01 5.43
N GLN A 196 1.02 13.93 4.66
CA GLN A 196 0.21 15.05 5.16
C GLN A 196 -1.29 14.80 4.96
N GLY A 197 -1.69 13.52 4.85
CA GLY A 197 -3.06 13.10 4.65
C GLY A 197 -3.96 13.27 5.89
N PRO A 198 -5.21 12.75 5.83
CA PRO A 198 -6.22 12.92 6.88
C PRO A 198 -5.89 12.19 8.20
N GLY A 199 -4.81 11.41 8.21
CA GLY A 199 -4.41 10.53 9.29
C GLY A 199 -5.37 9.35 9.49
N ILE A 200 -4.98 8.48 10.42
CA ILE A 200 -5.75 7.28 10.78
C ILE A 200 -6.33 7.51 12.20
N PRO A 201 -7.62 7.27 12.44
CA PRO A 201 -8.22 7.30 13.78
C PRO A 201 -7.47 6.39 14.76
N GLN A 202 -7.40 6.80 16.03
CA GLN A 202 -6.54 6.13 17.01
C GLN A 202 -6.97 4.68 17.30
N ASP A 203 -8.27 4.42 17.24
CA ASP A 203 -8.93 3.12 17.37
C ASP A 203 -8.74 2.22 16.14
N GLU A 204 -8.37 2.78 15.00
CA GLU A 204 -8.13 2.05 13.74
C GLU A 204 -6.65 1.74 13.51
N LEU A 205 -5.72 2.32 14.28
CA LEU A 205 -4.26 2.22 14.06
C LEU A 205 -3.72 0.78 14.00
N GLU A 206 -4.34 -0.15 14.72
CA GLU A 206 -3.96 -1.56 14.63
C GLU A 206 -4.69 -2.28 13.50
N ALA A 207 -5.97 -1.96 13.30
CA ALA A 207 -6.83 -2.63 12.34
C ALA A 207 -6.46 -2.32 10.89
N VAL A 208 -5.83 -1.16 10.59
CA VAL A 208 -5.39 -0.82 9.23
C VAL A 208 -4.33 -1.76 8.65
N PHE A 209 -3.69 -2.59 9.49
CA PHE A 209 -2.79 -3.66 9.06
C PHE A 209 -3.51 -5.00 8.90
N ASP A 210 -4.74 -5.11 9.40
CA ASP A 210 -5.58 -6.28 9.18
C ASP A 210 -6.09 -6.27 7.73
N LYS A 211 -6.29 -7.47 7.21
CA LYS A 211 -6.64 -7.68 5.80
C LYS A 211 -7.97 -6.97 5.48
N PHE A 212 -8.00 -6.19 4.40
CA PHE A 212 -9.21 -5.55 3.85
C PHE A 212 -9.85 -4.50 4.78
N ILE A 213 -9.08 -3.95 5.72
CA ILE A 213 -9.51 -2.81 6.51
C ILE A 213 -9.06 -1.52 5.83
N GLN A 214 -10.04 -0.68 5.49
CA GLN A 214 -9.80 0.68 5.05
C GLN A 214 -10.28 1.64 6.15
N SER A 215 -9.47 2.66 6.46
CA SER A 215 -9.82 3.63 7.50
C SER A 215 -11.11 4.38 7.14
N SER A 216 -11.99 4.57 8.13
CA SER A 216 -13.29 5.25 7.97
C SER A 216 -13.14 6.65 7.35
N LYS A 217 -12.08 7.38 7.70
CA LYS A 217 -11.75 8.70 7.14
C LYS A 217 -11.48 8.69 5.64
N THR A 218 -11.03 7.56 5.10
CA THR A 218 -10.69 7.43 3.67
C THR A 218 -11.84 6.87 2.83
N ILE A 219 -12.75 6.11 3.45
CA ILE A 219 -14.00 5.63 2.81
C ILE A 219 -14.92 6.81 2.47
N LEU A 220 -14.95 7.84 3.33
CA LEU A 220 -15.79 9.02 3.13
C LEU A 220 -15.36 9.92 1.94
N LYS A 221 -14.17 9.71 1.35
CA LYS A 221 -13.70 10.47 0.16
C LYS A 221 -13.92 9.76 -1.17
N SER A 222 -14.26 8.46 -1.18
CA SER A 222 -14.58 7.69 -2.40
C SER A 222 -16.09 7.57 -2.67
N GLY A 223 -16.93 8.07 -1.75
CA GLY A 223 -18.36 8.19 -1.94
C GLY A 223 -18.71 9.42 -2.78
N TYR A 224 -19.32 9.19 -3.94
CA TYR A 224 -20.07 10.18 -4.70
C TYR A 224 -20.92 11.03 -3.73
N ASP A 225 -20.82 12.37 -3.82
CA ASP A 225 -21.85 13.26 -3.33
C ASP A 225 -23.21 12.76 -3.86
N ARG A 226 -24.16 12.57 -2.94
CA ARG A 226 -25.51 12.08 -3.25
C ARG A 226 -26.27 13.04 -4.14
#